data_AF-A0A5B6USR4-F1
#
_entry.id   AF-A0A5B6USR4-F1
#
_cell.length_a   1.000
_cell.length_b   1.000
_cell.length_c   1.000
_cell.angle_alpha   90.00
_cell.angle_beta   90.00
_cell.angle_gamma   90.00
#
_symmetry.space_group_name_H-M   'P 1'
#
loop_
_entity.id
_entity.type
_entity.pdbx_description
1 polymer ?
#
loop_
_entity_poly.entity_id
_entity_poly.type
_entity_poly.pdbx_seq_one_letter_code
_entity_poly.pdbx_strand_id
1 'polypeptide(L)'
;MIKLAQIEIFFCTFFVIFRYTIFATHMENLSKLATIYPNVKILHFYVDIRNSRLDFKFRLNDGPKHVAHYGLLLAEFAGLPSSVIETARSITSRITEKEVNEMEVNCLNYIQIMMAYRAAQRLICLKYSNQKEDAIRQALHNLKESYIDGKL
;
A
#
# COMPACT_ATOMS: atom_id res chain seq x y z
N MET A 1 -14.87 -21.03 4.76
CA MET A 1 -14.54 -19.91 5.66
C MET A 1 -13.04 -19.66 5.59
N ILE A 2 -12.57 -19.19 4.43
CA ILE A 2 -11.15 -18.95 4.14
C ILE A 2 -10.78 -17.68 4.90
N LYS A 3 -9.88 -17.83 5.87
CA LYS A 3 -9.54 -16.83 6.88
C LYS A 3 -8.94 -15.59 6.22
N LEU A 4 -9.58 -14.46 6.52
CA LEU A 4 -9.37 -13.06 6.12
C LEU A 4 -8.01 -12.47 6.57
N ALA A 5 -6.97 -13.29 6.64
CA ALA A 5 -5.87 -13.01 7.54
C ALA A 5 -4.67 -12.30 6.88
N GLN A 6 -4.76 -12.06 5.58
CA GLN A 6 -3.97 -11.06 4.88
C GLN A 6 -4.93 -10.22 4.04
N ILE A 7 -5.82 -9.52 4.74
CA ILE A 7 -6.53 -8.40 4.17
C ILE A 7 -5.71 -7.17 4.56
N GLU A 8 -4.92 -6.66 3.62
CA GLU A 8 -4.60 -5.25 3.63
C GLU A 8 -5.90 -4.51 3.34
N ILE A 9 -6.45 -3.83 4.34
CA ILE A 9 -7.54 -2.89 4.15
C ILE A 9 -6.91 -1.61 3.63
N PHE A 10 -7.10 -1.39 2.34
CA PHE A 10 -6.83 -0.13 1.71
C PHE A 10 -8.00 0.81 1.97
N PHE A 11 -7.73 1.95 2.58
CA PHE A 11 -8.67 3.06 2.57
C PHE A 11 -8.40 3.85 1.30
N CYS A 12 -8.99 3.46 0.18
CA CYS A 12 -8.67 4.06 -1.10
C CYS A 12 -9.57 5.27 -1.37
N THR A 13 -9.03 6.49 -1.28
CA THR A 13 -9.70 7.68 -1.84
C THR A 13 -9.24 7.87 -3.29
N PHE A 14 -9.57 6.90 -4.16
CA PHE A 14 -9.12 6.91 -5.56
C PHE A 14 -10.29 7.28 -6.48
N PHE A 15 -10.21 8.48 -7.04
CA PHE A 15 -10.83 8.95 -8.28
C PHE A 15 -12.32 8.70 -8.55
N VAL A 16 -13.16 8.45 -7.54
CA VAL A 16 -14.62 8.60 -7.70
C VAL A 16 -15.17 9.31 -6.47
N ILE A 17 -15.36 10.63 -6.61
CA ILE A 17 -16.50 11.38 -6.06
C ILE A 17 -16.92 10.93 -4.64
N PHE A 18 -16.34 11.57 -3.61
CA PHE A 18 -16.92 11.65 -2.25
C PHE A 18 -17.32 10.34 -1.54
N ARG A 19 -16.69 9.18 -1.83
CA ARG A 19 -17.01 7.93 -1.13
C ARG A 19 -15.81 7.23 -0.53
N TYR A 20 -16.00 6.76 0.70
CA TYR A 20 -15.06 5.91 1.41
C TYR A 20 -15.12 4.50 0.86
N THR A 21 -13.98 3.97 0.40
CA THR A 21 -13.84 2.61 -0.11
C THR A 21 -12.88 1.81 0.75
N ILE A 22 -13.33 0.66 1.22
CA ILE A 22 -12.51 -0.37 1.86
C ILE A 22 -12.20 -1.41 0.80
N PHE A 23 -10.92 -1.59 0.50
CA PHE A 23 -10.46 -2.61 -0.43
C PHE A 23 -9.63 -3.64 0.31
N ALA A 24 -9.96 -4.92 0.17
CA ALA A 24 -9.30 -6.02 0.87
C ALA A 24 -8.43 -6.83 -0.10
N THR A 25 -7.13 -6.90 0.14
CA THR A 25 -6.18 -7.59 -0.76
C THR A 25 -5.09 -8.37 -0.03
N HIS A 26 -4.59 -9.42 -0.69
CA HIS A 26 -3.42 -10.20 -0.28
C HIS A 26 -2.15 -9.81 -1.07
N MET A 27 -2.25 -8.80 -1.94
CA MET A 27 -1.15 -8.33 -2.78
C MET A 27 -0.33 -7.26 -2.05
N GLU A 28 0.84 -7.63 -1.55
CA GLU A 28 1.73 -6.70 -0.84
C GLU A 28 2.25 -5.56 -1.73
N ASN A 29 2.35 -5.77 -3.05
CA ASN A 29 2.77 -4.73 -3.99
C ASN A 29 1.80 -3.54 -4.03
N LEU A 30 0.54 -3.74 -3.63
CA LEU A 30 -0.44 -2.66 -3.55
C LEU A 30 -0.17 -1.73 -2.36
N SER A 31 0.64 -2.14 -1.39
CA SER A 31 1.11 -1.23 -0.34
C SER A 31 1.86 -0.02 -0.92
N LYS A 32 2.47 -0.15 -2.10
CA LYS A 32 3.10 0.96 -2.81
C LYS A 32 2.09 2.02 -3.28
N LEU A 33 0.79 1.69 -3.40
CA LEU A 33 -0.21 2.69 -3.77
C LEU A 33 -0.36 3.79 -2.70
N ALA A 34 -0.10 3.47 -1.42
CA ALA A 34 -0.19 4.48 -0.36
C ALA A 34 0.90 5.55 -0.46
N THR A 35 2.00 5.20 -1.12
CA THR A 35 3.02 6.20 -1.44
C THR A 35 2.53 7.15 -2.55
N ILE A 36 1.59 6.74 -3.43
CA ILE A 36 1.21 7.54 -4.63
C ILE A 36 0.10 8.49 -4.24
N TYR A 37 -0.86 7.93 -3.51
CA TYR A 37 -2.10 8.58 -3.17
C TYR A 37 -2.06 8.91 -1.68
N PRO A 38 -1.78 10.15 -1.27
CA PRO A 38 -1.73 10.55 0.14
C PRO A 38 -3.03 10.29 0.91
N ASN A 39 -4.16 10.18 0.22
CA ASN A 39 -5.45 9.86 0.82
C ASN A 39 -5.71 8.36 0.95
N VAL A 40 -4.70 7.55 0.67
CA VAL A 40 -4.71 6.13 0.90
C VAL A 40 -4.13 5.82 2.27
N LYS A 41 -4.85 5.02 3.05
CA LYS A 41 -4.29 4.39 4.26
C LYS A 41 -4.17 2.89 4.06
N ILE A 42 -3.07 2.32 4.53
CA ILE A 42 -2.89 0.87 4.60
C ILE A 42 -3.10 0.44 6.03
N LEU A 43 -3.96 -0.54 6.19
CA LEU A 43 -4.25 -1.19 7.43
C LEU A 43 -4.07 -2.70 7.23
N HIS A 44 -3.56 -3.41 8.22
CA HIS A 44 -3.40 -4.85 8.18
C HIS A 44 -3.93 -5.50 9.45
N PHE A 45 -4.34 -6.77 9.35
CA PHE A 45 -4.66 -7.55 10.55
C PHE A 45 -3.40 -8.06 11.24
N TYR A 46 -3.29 -7.81 12.53
CA TYR A 46 -2.20 -8.29 13.34
C TYR A 46 -2.29 -9.81 13.53
N VAL A 47 -1.28 -10.50 13.00
CA VAL A 47 -1.03 -11.92 13.20
C VAL A 47 0.28 -12.09 13.97
N ASP A 48 0.22 -12.86 15.06
CA ASP A 48 1.40 -13.28 15.82
C ASP A 48 1.84 -14.66 15.33
N ILE A 49 3.13 -14.83 15.05
CA ILE A 49 3.69 -16.09 14.52
C ILE A 49 4.57 -16.67 15.62
N ARG A 50 4.10 -17.73 16.27
CA ARG A 50 4.85 -18.42 17.33
C ARG A 50 4.96 -19.89 16.99
N ASN A 51 6.18 -20.44 16.94
CA ASN A 51 6.44 -21.87 16.71
C ASN A 51 5.70 -22.44 15.48
N SER A 52 5.74 -21.74 14.34
CA SER A 52 5.02 -22.10 13.11
C SER A 52 3.49 -22.17 13.24
N ARG A 53 2.93 -21.61 14.33
CA ARG A 53 1.48 -21.45 14.52
C ARG A 53 1.10 -19.99 14.34
N LEU A 54 0.06 -19.78 13.54
CA LEU A 54 -0.54 -18.47 13.29
C LEU A 54 -1.60 -18.19 14.36
N ASP A 55 -1.40 -17.13 15.14
CA ASP A 55 -2.37 -16.63 16.10
C ASP A 55 -2.98 -15.31 15.60
N PHE A 56 -4.26 -15.38 15.23
CA PHE A 56 -5.01 -14.24 14.69
C PHE A 56 -5.57 -13.41 15.85
N LYS A 57 -5.00 -12.23 16.09
CA LYS A 57 -5.51 -11.33 17.15
C LYS A 57 -6.72 -10.49 16.71
N PHE A 58 -7.10 -10.55 15.43
CA PHE A 58 -8.19 -9.76 14.82
C PHE A 58 -8.11 -8.25 15.11
N ARG A 59 -6.90 -7.74 15.38
CA ARG A 59 -6.64 -6.32 15.60
C ARG A 59 -6.16 -5.69 14.31
N LEU A 60 -6.72 -4.54 13.95
CA LEU A 60 -6.30 -3.78 12.80
C LEU A 60 -5.19 -2.81 13.21
N ASN A 61 -4.06 -2.83 12.51
CA ASN A 61 -2.93 -1.96 12.75
C ASN A 61 -2.64 -1.11 11.51
N ASP A 62 -2.17 0.12 11.73
CA ASP A 62 -1.71 1.01 10.67
C ASP A 62 -0.39 0.54 10.04
N GLY A 63 -0.25 0.81 8.75
CA GLY A 63 0.95 0.54 7.95
C GLY A 63 0.94 -0.84 7.28
N PRO A 64 1.85 -1.06 6.31
CA PRO A 64 2.02 -2.36 5.70
C PRO A 64 2.69 -3.33 6.66
N LYS A 65 2.36 -4.62 6.56
CA LYS A 65 3.08 -5.69 7.25
C LYS A 65 3.45 -6.77 6.25
N HIS A 66 4.74 -6.89 5.99
CA HIS A 66 5.27 -7.98 5.19
C HIS A 66 5.35 -9.25 6.02
N VAL A 67 4.77 -10.33 5.51
CA VAL A 67 4.96 -11.68 6.07
C VAL A 67 5.36 -12.59 4.93
N ALA A 68 6.64 -12.93 4.88
CA ALA A 68 7.18 -13.79 3.85
C ALA A 68 6.40 -15.11 3.78
N HIS A 69 5.96 -15.46 2.57
CA HIS A 69 5.30 -16.72 2.27
C HIS A 69 4.09 -17.05 3.16
N TYR A 70 3.31 -16.03 3.51
CA TYR A 70 2.13 -16.18 4.35
C TYR A 70 1.15 -17.27 3.91
N GLY A 71 0.94 -17.41 2.59
CA GLY A 71 0.12 -18.48 2.02
C GLY A 71 0.63 -19.89 2.35
N LEU A 72 1.95 -20.10 2.38
CA LEU A 72 2.56 -21.37 2.78
C LEU A 72 2.36 -21.63 4.28
N LEU A 73 2.47 -20.59 5.12
CA LEU A 73 2.20 -20.71 6.56
C LEU A 73 0.73 -21.07 6.84
N LEU A 74 -0.19 -20.47 6.08
CA LEU A 74 -1.62 -20.82 6.16
C LEU A 74 -1.88 -22.26 5.68
N ALA A 75 -1.21 -22.68 4.61
CA ALA A 75 -1.33 -24.03 4.07
C ALA A 75 -0.87 -25.08 5.08
N GLU A 76 0.28 -24.85 5.73
CA GLU A 76 0.79 -25.70 6.81
C GLU A 76 -0.17 -25.72 8.01
N PHE A 77 -0.67 -24.55 8.42
CA PHE A 77 -1.69 -24.45 9.49
C PHE A 77 -3.00 -25.17 9.15
N ALA A 78 -3.39 -25.20 7.87
CA ALA A 78 -4.58 -25.89 7.39
C ALA A 78 -4.43 -27.42 7.36
N GLY A 79 -3.23 -27.95 7.68
CA GLY A 79 -2.97 -29.38 7.75
C GLY A 79 -2.66 -30.02 6.40
N LEU A 80 -2.15 -29.24 5.43
CA LEU A 80 -1.66 -29.81 4.17
C LEU A 80 -0.44 -30.70 4.42
N PRO A 81 -0.25 -31.79 3.65
CA PRO A 81 0.86 -32.72 3.85
C PRO A 81 2.23 -32.03 3.72
N SER A 82 3.18 -32.39 4.59
CA SER A 82 4.53 -31.79 4.61
C SER A 82 5.25 -31.90 3.26
N SER A 83 5.07 -33.01 2.53
CA SER A 83 5.65 -33.21 1.20
C SER A 83 5.16 -32.18 0.17
N VAL A 84 3.90 -31.75 0.27
CA VAL A 84 3.33 -30.70 -0.58
C VAL A 84 3.88 -29.33 -0.18
N ILE A 85 3.97 -29.05 1.13
CA ILE A 85 4.51 -27.79 1.65
C ILE A 85 5.99 -27.60 1.28
N GLU A 86 6.81 -28.65 1.39
CA GLU A 86 8.22 -28.62 1.00
C GLU A 86 8.40 -28.37 -0.50
N THR A 87 7.60 -29.04 -1.33
CA THR A 87 7.61 -28.84 -2.78
C THR A 87 7.24 -27.39 -3.13
N ALA A 88 6.17 -26.88 -2.52
CA ALA A 88 5.71 -25.52 -2.74
C ALA A 88 6.75 -24.49 -2.28
N ARG A 89 7.43 -24.73 -1.15
CA ARG A 89 8.53 -23.90 -0.65
C ARG A 89 9.68 -23.82 -1.66
N SER A 90 10.09 -24.96 -2.22
CA SER A 90 11.13 -25.02 -3.27
C SER A 90 10.75 -24.22 -4.52
N ILE A 91 9.50 -24.33 -4.97
CA ILE A 91 8.99 -23.55 -6.11
C ILE A 91 9.00 -22.06 -5.79
N THR A 92 8.51 -21.66 -4.62
CA THR A 92 8.44 -20.24 -4.24
C THR A 92 9.83 -19.62 -4.17
N SER A 93 10.83 -20.30 -3.60
CA SER A 93 12.22 -19.80 -3.57
C SER A 93 12.75 -19.48 -4.96
N ARG A 94 12.48 -20.34 -5.96
CA ARG A 94 12.91 -20.12 -7.36
C ARG A 94 12.20 -18.96 -8.04
N ILE A 95 10.97 -18.65 -7.66
CA ILE A 95 10.20 -17.51 -8.20
C ILE A 95 10.70 -16.22 -7.58
N THR A 96 10.89 -16.19 -6.26
CA THR A 96 11.36 -14.99 -5.54
C THR A 96 12.73 -14.53 -6.05
N GLU A 97 13.65 -15.45 -6.36
CA GLU A 97 14.95 -15.10 -6.96
C GLU A 97 14.83 -14.39 -8.33
N LYS A 98 13.78 -14.66 -9.10
CA LYS A 98 13.56 -14.02 -10.40
C LYS A 98 12.90 -12.65 -10.29
N GLU A 99 11.96 -12.48 -9.35
CA GLU A 99 11.19 -11.24 -9.20
C GLU A 99 12.00 -10.06 -8.64
N VAL A 100 13.03 -10.34 -7.83
CA VAL A 100 13.89 -9.28 -7.23
C VAL A 100 14.57 -8.42 -8.30
N ASN A 101 14.87 -8.97 -9.48
CA ASN A 101 15.55 -8.25 -10.55
C ASN A 101 14.64 -7.30 -11.35
N GLU A 102 13.32 -7.47 -11.33
CA GLU A 102 12.39 -6.66 -12.12
C GLU A 102 11.80 -5.47 -11.35
N MET A 103 11.81 -5.51 -10.01
CA MET A 103 11.16 -4.50 -9.16
C MET A 103 11.94 -3.18 -9.01
N GLU A 104 13.23 -3.12 -9.32
CA GLU A 104 14.06 -1.91 -9.15
C GLU A 104 13.78 -0.83 -10.23
N VAL A 105 13.37 -1.23 -11.44
CA VAL A 105 13.27 -0.29 -12.58
C VAL A 105 12.02 0.61 -12.50
N ASN A 106 10.99 0.22 -11.75
CA ASN A 106 9.70 0.91 -11.74
C ASN A 106 9.57 2.05 -10.70
N CYS A 107 10.55 2.24 -9.82
CA CYS A 107 10.49 3.24 -8.74
C CYS A 107 10.81 4.68 -9.18
N LEU A 108 11.51 4.88 -10.30
CA LEU A 108 11.95 6.22 -10.74
C LEU A 108 10.86 7.01 -11.47
N ASN A 109 10.03 6.33 -12.27
CA ASN A 109 8.90 6.96 -12.98
C ASN A 109 7.80 7.46 -12.04
N TYR A 110 7.84 6.98 -10.81
CA TYR A 110 6.78 7.11 -9.84
C TYR A 110 6.79 8.44 -9.07
N ILE A 111 7.98 8.96 -8.77
CA ILE A 111 8.15 10.21 -8.02
C ILE A 111 7.47 11.38 -8.76
N GLN A 112 7.61 11.41 -10.09
CA GLN A 112 7.03 12.46 -10.92
C GLN A 112 5.49 12.46 -10.87
N ILE A 113 4.88 11.28 -10.93
CA ILE A 113 3.42 11.12 -10.85
C ILE A 113 2.92 11.56 -9.48
N MET A 114 3.62 11.18 -8.41
CA MET A 114 3.28 11.57 -7.04
C MET A 114 3.33 13.09 -6.85
N MET A 115 4.40 13.74 -7.33
CA MET A 115 4.58 15.19 -7.26
C MET A 115 3.47 15.94 -8.01
N ALA A 116 3.14 15.49 -9.23
CA ALA A 116 2.06 16.05 -10.02
C ALA A 116 0.69 15.88 -9.34
N TYR A 117 0.44 14.72 -8.73
CA TYR A 117 -0.80 14.44 -8.02
C TYR A 117 -0.96 15.34 -6.78
N ARG A 118 0.08 15.49 -5.96
CA ARG A 118 0.05 16.38 -4.78
C ARG A 118 -0.18 17.84 -5.16
N ALA A 119 0.45 18.30 -6.24
CA ALA A 119 0.20 19.64 -6.78
C ALA A 119 -1.26 19.81 -7.22
N ALA A 120 -1.80 18.86 -7.98
CA ALA A 120 -3.19 18.88 -8.43
C ALA A 120 -4.19 18.92 -7.26
N GLN A 121 -3.96 18.13 -6.20
CA GLN A 121 -4.81 18.15 -5.00
C GLN A 121 -4.81 19.51 -4.31
N ARG A 122 -3.64 20.12 -4.10
CA ARG A 122 -3.54 21.45 -3.49
C ARG A 122 -4.24 22.51 -4.35
N LEU A 123 -4.12 22.44 -5.68
CA LEU A 123 -4.84 23.33 -6.60
C LEU A 123 -6.36 23.16 -6.51
N ILE A 124 -6.84 21.92 -6.42
CA ILE A 124 -8.27 21.62 -6.22
C ILE A 124 -8.75 22.23 -4.90
N CYS A 125 -8.01 22.04 -3.80
CA CYS A 125 -8.34 22.63 -2.50
C CYS A 125 -8.39 24.17 -2.56
N LEU A 126 -7.45 24.81 -3.26
CA LEU A 126 -7.43 26.26 -3.43
C LEU A 126 -8.64 26.75 -4.24
N LYS A 127 -9.01 26.06 -5.32
CA LYS A 127 -10.16 26.41 -6.17
C LYS A 127 -11.48 26.45 -5.38
N TYR A 128 -11.67 25.52 -4.45
CA TYR A 128 -12.89 25.47 -3.61
C TYR A 128 -12.75 26.23 -2.29
N SER A 129 -11.59 26.86 -2.03
CA SER A 129 -11.39 27.66 -0.83
C SER A 129 -12.03 29.04 -0.98
N ASN A 130 -12.64 29.55 0.10
CA ASN A 130 -13.23 30.89 0.13
C ASN A 130 -12.19 31.98 0.51
N GLN A 131 -10.94 31.81 0.09
CA GLN A 131 -9.84 32.71 0.47
C GLN A 131 -9.83 33.98 -0.41
N LYS A 132 -9.27 35.07 0.13
CA LYS A 132 -9.04 36.31 -0.62
C LYS A 132 -8.01 36.09 -1.72
N GLU A 133 -8.13 36.84 -2.82
CA GLU A 133 -7.27 36.69 -4.00
C GLU A 133 -5.77 36.76 -3.69
N ASP A 134 -5.36 37.65 -2.77
CA ASP A 134 -3.96 37.78 -2.33
C ASP A 134 -3.42 36.52 -1.64
N ALA A 135 -4.25 35.88 -0.81
CA ALA A 135 -3.89 34.63 -0.14
C ALA A 135 -3.78 33.47 -1.15
N ILE A 136 -4.65 33.45 -2.17
CA ILE A 136 -4.57 32.47 -3.26
C ILE A 136 -3.28 32.66 -4.07
N ARG A 137 -2.93 33.90 -4.43
CA ARG A 137 -1.67 34.21 -5.15
C ARG A 137 -0.44 33.75 -4.36
N GLN A 138 -0.41 34.03 -3.06
CA GLN A 138 0.69 33.61 -2.20
C GLN A 138 0.76 32.07 -2.06
N ALA A 139 -0.38 31.40 -1.92
CA ALA A 139 -0.44 29.94 -1.86
C ALA A 139 0.02 29.27 -3.17
N LEU A 140 -0.35 29.84 -4.33
CA LEU A 140 0.11 29.37 -5.64
C LEU A 140 1.62 29.57 -5.83
N HIS A 141 2.15 30.72 -5.37
CA HIS A 141 3.59 30.97 -5.40
C HIS A 141 4.35 29.94 -4.55
N ASN A 142 3.91 29.70 -3.31
CA ASN A 142 4.50 28.70 -2.43
C ASN A 142 4.41 27.28 -3.01
N LEU A 143 3.29 26.96 -3.66
CA LEU A 143 3.10 25.66 -4.31
C LEU A 143 4.10 25.47 -5.46
N LYS A 144 4.27 26.50 -6.31
CA LYS A 144 5.23 26.50 -7.41
C LYS A 144 6.65 26.29 -6.92
N GLU A 145 7.08 27.05 -5.91
CA GLU A 145 8.41 26.92 -5.30
C GLU A 145 8.61 25.50 -4.74
N SER A 146 7.63 24.96 -4.00
CA SER A 146 7.73 23.61 -3.44
C SER A 146 7.81 22.49 -4.48
N TYR A 147 7.27 22.70 -5.69
CA TYR A 147 7.31 21.75 -6.79
C TYR A 147 8.66 21.74 -7.49
N ILE A 148 9.24 22.93 -7.70
CA ILE A 148 10.57 23.09 -8.29
C ILE A 148 11.65 22.53 -7.36
N ASP A 149 11.50 22.76 -6.05
CA ASP A 149 12.43 22.27 -5.01
C ASP A 149 12.35 20.76 -4.74
N GLY A 150 11.35 20.05 -5.29
CA GLY A 150 11.15 18.62 -5.04
C GLY A 150 10.68 18.27 -3.62
N LYS A 151 10.24 19.26 -2.82
CA LYS A 151 9.91 19.11 -1.37
C LYS A 151 8.43 18.87 -1.09
N LEU A 152 7.67 18.40 -2.08
CA LEU A 152 6.21 18.32 -2.02
C LEU A 152 5.71 17.02 -1.41
#